data_AF-A0A127SM71-F1
#
_entry.id   AF-A0A127SM71-F1
#
_cell.length_a   1.000
_cell.length_b   1.000
_cell.length_c   1.000
_cell.angle_alpha   90.00
_cell.angle_beta   90.00
_cell.angle_gamma   90.00
#
_symmetry.space_group_name_H-M   'P 1'
#
loop_
_entity.id
_entity.type
_entity.pdbx_description
1 polymer ?
#
loop_
_entity_poly.entity_id
_entity_poly.type
_entity_poly.pdbx_seq_one_letter_code
_entity_poly.pdbx_strand_id
1 'polypeptide(L)'
;MNPEVKDTFVKRSQIISTIRRYLDGQGFMEVETPMLVSNAGGAAARPFVTHSNALDEDFKLRISLELYLKRLIVGGLERVYEIGRVFRNEGVDTRHNPEFTLMELYQAYTDYNGMMDLTENMYRYVANEVLGTTKISYNGIEMDLGKPFERITMVDAVKKYSGVDFNEIKTLEEARKIADEKHVEYEERHKKGDILNLFFEEFVEDHLIQPTFVMDHPIEISPLTKKKPDNPEYVERFEFFMNGWEMANAYSELNDPIDQRERFAAQEEMFAAGDEEANHTDEDFLNALEIGMPPTGGIGFGIDRMCMLLTDSAAIRDVLLFPTMKSLDGVNKKNDVNNTASEAPEKNVKTESEKIDFSNVKIEPIFEEMVDFDTFSKSDFRAVKILACEAVPKSKKLLKFTLDDGERKDRVILSGIHEYYEPEELVGKTAIAIVNLPPRKMMGIDSEGMLISAVHEEDGHEGLNLLMVDDHIPAGAKLY
;
A
#
# COMPACT_ATOMS: atom_id res chain seq x y z
N MET A 1 19.18 6.44 -23.34
CA MET A 1 17.84 6.39 -23.94
C MET A 1 16.93 7.45 -23.32
N ASN A 2 16.77 7.53 -21.98
CA ASN A 2 15.91 8.54 -21.34
C ASN A 2 16.71 9.47 -20.38
N PRO A 3 17.10 10.68 -20.82
CA PRO A 3 17.81 11.64 -19.96
C PRO A 3 16.99 12.13 -18.76
N GLU A 4 15.66 12.27 -18.90
CA GLU A 4 14.82 12.76 -17.80
C GLU A 4 14.78 11.76 -16.64
N VAL A 5 14.70 10.46 -16.94
CA VAL A 5 14.75 9.38 -15.93
C VAL A 5 16.07 9.42 -15.17
N LYS A 6 17.19 9.69 -15.87
CA LYS A 6 18.50 9.85 -15.21
C LYS A 6 18.48 11.06 -14.26
N ASP A 7 17.88 12.17 -14.66
CA ASP A 7 17.77 13.38 -13.84
C ASP A 7 17.00 13.12 -12.53
N THR A 8 15.91 12.35 -12.58
CA THR A 8 15.16 11.92 -11.38
C THR A 8 16.07 11.25 -10.35
N PHE A 9 16.91 10.29 -10.77
CA PHE A 9 17.83 9.61 -9.84
C PHE A 9 19.00 10.49 -9.37
N VAL A 10 19.47 11.41 -10.21
CA VAL A 10 20.44 12.43 -9.79
C VAL A 10 19.84 13.31 -8.69
N LYS A 11 18.61 13.80 -8.89
CA LYS A 11 17.87 14.58 -7.90
C LYS A 11 17.58 13.80 -6.63
N ARG A 12 17.18 12.52 -6.71
CA ARG A 12 17.04 11.65 -5.53
C ARG A 12 18.31 11.64 -4.68
N SER A 13 19.48 11.45 -5.30
CA SER A 13 20.77 11.49 -4.61
C SER A 13 21.03 12.86 -3.97
N GLN A 14 20.74 13.94 -4.71
CA GLN A 14 20.86 15.31 -4.19
C GLN A 14 19.92 15.58 -3.01
N ILE A 15 18.65 15.16 -3.09
CA ILE A 15 17.65 15.28 -2.01
C ILE A 15 18.19 14.62 -0.74
N ILE A 16 18.56 13.34 -0.80
CA ILE A 16 19.05 12.61 0.37
C ILE A 16 20.32 13.27 0.92
N SER A 17 21.27 13.66 0.06
CA SER A 17 22.49 14.35 0.52
C SER A 17 22.20 15.70 1.18
N THR A 18 21.13 16.39 0.75
CA THR A 18 20.74 17.72 1.24
C THR A 18 20.02 17.61 2.57
N ILE A 19 19.18 16.58 2.75
CA ILE A 19 18.57 16.24 4.03
C ILE A 19 19.67 16.01 5.09
N ARG A 20 20.67 15.18 4.77
CA ARG A 20 21.82 14.95 5.67
C ARG A 20 22.50 16.26 6.05
N ARG A 21 22.90 17.09 5.07
CA ARG A 21 23.53 18.39 5.32
C ARG A 21 22.66 19.32 6.19
N TYR A 22 21.35 19.31 5.99
CA TYR A 22 20.42 20.09 6.79
C TYR A 22 20.43 19.62 8.25
N LEU A 23 20.28 18.32 8.48
CA LEU A 23 20.24 17.70 9.81
C LEU A 23 21.60 17.81 10.54
N ASP A 24 22.71 17.60 9.84
CA ASP A 24 24.07 17.86 10.35
C ASP A 24 24.21 19.31 10.83
N GLY A 25 23.69 20.26 10.04
CA GLY A 25 23.66 21.68 10.40
C GLY A 25 22.76 22.01 11.60
N GLN A 26 21.78 21.16 11.90
CA GLN A 26 20.93 21.23 13.10
C GLN A 26 21.50 20.42 14.29
N GLY A 27 22.68 19.79 14.13
CA GLY A 27 23.36 19.04 15.18
C GLY A 27 22.76 17.66 15.46
N PHE A 28 22.05 17.07 14.50
CA PHE A 28 21.67 15.66 14.58
C PHE A 28 22.83 14.76 14.20
N MET A 29 22.94 13.61 14.85
CA MET A 29 23.92 12.57 14.56
C MET A 29 23.29 11.47 13.72
N GLU A 30 23.85 11.18 12.54
CA GLU A 30 23.47 10.00 11.75
C GLU A 30 23.93 8.73 12.48
N VAL A 31 23.05 7.75 12.61
CA VAL A 31 23.32 6.45 13.24
C VAL A 31 22.82 5.31 12.36
N GLU A 32 23.25 4.08 12.67
CA GLU A 32 22.77 2.86 12.02
C GLU A 32 22.28 1.90 13.11
N THR A 33 21.00 1.52 13.03
CA THR A 33 20.37 0.55 13.94
C THR A 33 20.13 -0.79 13.24
N PRO A 34 19.85 -1.89 13.98
CA PRO A 34 19.67 -3.21 13.39
C PRO A 34 18.53 -3.27 12.36
N MET A 35 18.76 -3.94 11.22
CA MET A 35 17.70 -4.29 10.26
C MET A 35 17.04 -5.63 10.57
N LEU A 36 17.77 -6.53 11.24
CA LEU A 36 17.27 -7.81 11.76
C LEU A 36 16.92 -7.62 13.24
N VAL A 37 15.66 -7.85 13.59
CA VAL A 37 15.12 -7.60 14.92
C VAL A 37 14.35 -8.82 15.42
N SER A 38 14.36 -9.06 16.72
CA SER A 38 13.55 -10.10 17.36
C SER A 38 12.07 -9.73 17.38
N ASN A 39 11.77 -8.47 17.73
CA ASN A 39 10.44 -7.88 17.64
C ASN A 39 10.41 -6.80 16.55
N ALA A 40 9.47 -6.92 15.61
CA ALA A 40 9.21 -5.91 14.59
C ALA A 40 8.08 -5.01 15.10
N GLY A 41 8.46 -3.95 15.82
CA GLY A 41 7.54 -2.91 16.29
C GLY A 41 7.97 -1.52 15.82
N GLY A 42 7.25 -0.50 16.28
CA GLY A 42 7.46 0.90 15.89
C GLY A 42 6.55 1.38 14.75
N ALA A 43 5.78 0.46 14.15
CA ALA A 43 4.73 0.76 13.18
C ALA A 43 3.68 -0.36 13.21
N ALA A 44 2.49 -0.13 12.68
CA ALA A 44 1.53 -1.20 12.36
C ALA A 44 1.79 -1.67 10.92
N ALA A 45 2.34 -2.87 10.77
CA ALA A 45 2.66 -3.48 9.48
C ALA A 45 3.04 -4.95 9.64
N ARG A 46 2.72 -5.80 8.65
CA ARG A 46 3.17 -7.20 8.65
C ARG A 46 4.67 -7.27 8.34
N PRO A 47 5.50 -7.94 9.18
CA PRO A 47 6.93 -8.05 8.91
C PRO A 47 7.27 -9.19 7.94
N PHE A 48 8.45 -9.11 7.31
CA PHE A 48 9.10 -10.29 6.73
C PHE A 48 9.83 -11.08 7.83
N VAL A 49 9.68 -12.41 7.80
CA VAL A 49 10.33 -13.32 8.76
C VAL A 49 11.51 -14.04 8.07
N THR A 50 12.60 -14.24 8.80
CA THR A 50 13.79 -14.96 8.36
C THR A 50 14.39 -15.75 9.52
N HIS A 51 15.44 -16.54 9.26
CA HIS A 51 16.03 -17.44 10.25
C HIS A 51 17.56 -17.38 10.22
N SER A 52 18.18 -17.25 11.39
CA SER A 52 19.63 -17.29 11.57
C SER A 52 20.10 -18.71 11.82
N ASN A 53 20.63 -19.39 10.79
CA ASN A 53 21.07 -20.79 10.88
C ASN A 53 22.14 -21.05 11.97
N ALA A 54 22.98 -20.06 12.28
CA ALA A 54 24.05 -20.23 13.25
C ALA A 54 23.59 -20.06 14.70
N LEU A 55 22.52 -19.27 14.91
CA LEU A 55 21.92 -19.04 16.22
C LEU A 55 20.72 -19.97 16.47
N ASP A 56 20.16 -20.56 15.41
CA ASP A 56 18.92 -21.34 15.44
C ASP A 56 17.75 -20.50 15.99
N GLU A 57 17.67 -19.25 15.52
CA GLU A 57 16.71 -18.24 15.98
C GLU A 57 16.02 -17.55 14.80
N ASP A 58 14.72 -17.29 14.95
CA ASP A 58 13.94 -16.52 13.99
C ASP A 58 14.13 -15.02 14.22
N PHE A 59 14.27 -14.29 13.11
CA PHE A 59 14.38 -12.83 13.07
C PHE A 59 13.32 -12.26 12.14
N LYS A 60 13.04 -10.98 12.31
CA LYS A 60 12.18 -10.20 11.44
C LYS A 60 13.00 -9.09 10.79
N LEU A 61 12.67 -8.73 9.55
CA LEU A 61 13.14 -7.47 8.99
C LEU A 61 12.35 -6.33 9.64
N ARG A 62 13.05 -5.25 10.03
CA ARG A 62 12.42 -4.11 10.70
C ARG A 62 11.34 -3.44 9.83
N ILE A 63 10.23 -3.07 10.47
CA ILE A 63 9.11 -2.32 9.86
C ILE A 63 9.18 -0.81 10.13
N SER A 64 10.04 -0.40 11.07
CA SER A 64 10.32 0.97 11.51
C SER A 64 11.73 1.03 12.13
N LEU A 65 12.27 2.24 12.33
CA LEU A 65 13.56 2.50 12.99
C LEU A 65 13.37 2.83 14.50
N GLU A 66 12.12 2.99 14.93
CA GLU A 66 11.75 3.80 16.09
C GLU A 66 12.29 3.28 17.42
N LEU A 67 12.00 2.02 17.72
CA LEU A 67 12.24 1.48 19.06
C LEU A 67 13.74 1.48 19.39
N TYR A 68 14.61 1.32 18.40
CA TYR A 68 16.06 1.37 18.60
C TYR A 68 16.57 2.80 18.70
N LEU A 69 16.05 3.73 17.89
CA LEU A 69 16.43 5.14 17.98
C LEU A 69 16.01 5.75 19.33
N LYS A 70 14.86 5.36 19.88
CA LYS A 70 14.45 5.73 21.25
C LYS A 70 15.39 5.19 22.32
N ARG A 71 15.92 3.96 22.17
CA ARG A 71 16.95 3.42 23.08
C ARG A 71 18.22 4.28 23.07
N LEU A 72 18.59 4.87 21.93
CA LEU A 72 19.71 5.82 21.85
C LEU A 72 19.43 7.12 22.61
N ILE A 73 18.20 7.61 22.55
CA ILE A 73 17.76 8.79 23.32
C ILE A 73 17.84 8.50 24.83
N VAL A 74 17.39 7.32 25.28
CA VAL A 74 17.60 6.84 26.66
C VAL A 74 19.09 6.78 27.01
N GLY A 75 19.93 6.35 26.06
CA GLY A 75 21.38 6.33 26.18
C GLY A 75 22.06 7.71 26.22
N GLY A 76 21.31 8.81 26.10
CA GLY A 76 21.80 10.18 26.17
C GLY A 76 22.20 10.80 24.83
N LEU A 77 21.91 10.15 23.70
CA LEU A 77 22.11 10.73 22.38
C LEU A 77 20.92 11.62 22.02
N GLU A 78 20.97 12.89 22.43
CA GLU A 78 19.82 13.82 22.41
C GLU A 78 19.26 14.16 21.03
N ARG A 79 20.03 13.97 19.94
CA ARG A 79 19.60 14.26 18.56
C ARG A 79 20.17 13.21 17.61
N VAL A 80 19.35 12.27 17.19
CA VAL A 80 19.75 11.18 16.28
C VAL A 80 18.83 11.11 15.08
N TYR A 81 19.36 10.68 13.94
CA TYR A 81 18.56 10.31 12.79
C TYR A 81 19.16 9.09 12.08
N GLU A 82 18.32 8.34 11.38
CA GLU A 82 18.76 7.31 10.45
C GLU A 82 17.97 7.43 9.15
N ILE A 83 18.66 7.40 8.00
CA ILE A 83 18.05 7.21 6.68
C ILE A 83 18.31 5.77 6.27
N GLY A 84 17.32 4.91 6.52
CA GLY A 84 17.47 3.46 6.42
C GLY A 84 16.41 2.81 5.55
N ARG A 85 16.62 1.53 5.23
CA ARG A 85 15.57 0.71 4.63
C ARG A 85 14.66 0.17 5.71
N VAL A 86 13.36 0.16 5.44
CA VAL A 86 12.34 -0.59 6.20
C VAL A 86 11.63 -1.54 5.24
N PHE A 87 11.05 -2.61 5.79
CA PHE A 87 10.50 -3.71 5.02
C PHE A 87 9.10 -4.04 5.55
N ARG A 88 8.08 -3.95 4.69
CA ARG A 88 6.70 -4.27 5.03
C ARG A 88 6.15 -5.29 4.05
N ASN A 89 5.62 -6.39 4.58
CA ASN A 89 5.12 -7.52 3.81
C ASN A 89 3.67 -7.28 3.38
N GLU A 90 3.51 -6.26 2.55
CA GLU A 90 2.26 -5.68 2.08
C GLU A 90 2.20 -5.71 0.54
N GLY A 91 1.08 -5.22 -0.02
CA GLY A 91 0.90 -5.09 -1.46
C GLY A 91 1.86 -4.08 -2.11
N VAL A 92 1.94 -4.13 -3.44
CA VAL A 92 2.68 -3.17 -4.27
C VAL A 92 1.69 -2.34 -5.07
N ASP A 93 1.79 -1.03 -5.00
CA ASP A 93 0.97 -0.10 -5.78
C ASP A 93 1.78 1.11 -6.27
N THR A 94 1.11 2.20 -6.65
CA THR A 94 1.79 3.42 -7.14
C THR A 94 2.56 4.17 -6.06
N ARG A 95 2.35 3.88 -4.78
CA ARG A 95 2.91 4.56 -3.60
C ARG A 95 3.63 3.62 -2.64
N HIS A 96 3.45 2.30 -2.76
CA HIS A 96 4.00 1.28 -1.87
C HIS A 96 4.94 0.33 -2.61
N ASN A 97 6.10 0.09 -2.01
CA ASN A 97 7.06 -0.94 -2.41
C ASN A 97 7.48 -1.71 -1.14
N PRO A 98 7.64 -3.05 -1.17
CA PRO A 98 7.84 -3.85 0.05
C PRO A 98 9.12 -3.51 0.82
N GLU A 99 10.11 -2.94 0.13
CA GLU A 99 11.26 -2.28 0.72
C GLU A 99 11.27 -0.80 0.32
N PHE A 100 11.35 0.10 1.29
CA PHE A 100 11.33 1.54 1.03
C PHE A 100 12.21 2.32 2.01
N THR A 101 12.66 3.49 1.58
CA THR A 101 13.57 4.35 2.34
C THR A 101 12.76 5.22 3.28
N LEU A 102 12.96 5.01 4.57
CA LEU A 102 12.39 5.81 5.63
C LEU A 102 13.53 6.60 6.29
N MET A 103 13.28 7.87 6.61
CA MET A 103 14.11 8.58 7.55
C MET A 103 13.34 8.72 8.85
N GLU A 104 13.90 8.27 9.96
CA GLU A 104 13.38 8.63 11.28
C GLU A 104 14.43 9.45 12.03
N LEU A 105 13.95 10.39 12.85
CA LEU A 105 14.79 11.18 13.73
C LEU A 105 14.08 11.42 15.05
N TYR A 106 14.89 11.60 16.09
CA TYR A 106 14.43 11.86 17.45
C TYR A 106 15.27 12.97 18.08
N GLN A 107 14.59 13.90 18.73
CA GLN A 107 15.19 15.02 19.43
C GLN A 107 14.65 15.09 20.87
N ALA A 108 15.55 15.03 21.85
CA ALA A 108 15.20 15.27 23.24
C ALA A 108 14.84 16.74 23.48
N TYR A 109 13.98 16.96 24.48
CA TYR A 109 13.48 18.24 24.97
C TYR A 109 12.71 19.06 23.94
N THR A 110 11.98 18.39 23.04
CA THR A 110 11.01 19.00 22.14
C THR A 110 9.72 18.16 22.12
N ASP A 111 8.71 18.67 21.42
CA ASP A 111 7.41 18.05 21.23
C ASP A 111 7.07 17.95 19.72
N TYR A 112 5.86 17.50 19.41
CA TYR A 112 5.32 17.50 18.05
C TYR A 112 5.27 18.88 17.37
N ASN A 113 5.21 20.01 18.09
CA ASN A 113 5.30 21.34 17.50
C ASN A 113 6.70 21.60 16.93
N GLY A 114 7.74 21.23 17.68
CA GLY A 114 9.11 21.28 17.17
C GLY A 114 9.31 20.39 15.94
N MET A 115 8.64 19.24 15.87
CA MET A 115 8.69 18.35 14.71
C MET A 115 7.96 18.95 13.49
N MET A 116 6.85 19.70 13.67
CA MET A 116 6.22 20.47 12.58
C MET A 116 7.17 21.54 12.04
N ASP A 117 7.81 22.30 12.93
CA ASP A 117 8.74 23.37 12.55
C ASP A 117 9.97 22.80 11.81
N LEU A 118 10.50 21.66 12.28
CA LEU A 118 11.60 20.96 11.61
C LEU A 118 11.19 20.49 10.21
N THR A 119 10.00 19.89 10.08
CA THR A 119 9.45 19.38 8.82
C THR A 119 9.32 20.49 7.78
N GLU A 120 8.64 21.58 8.16
CA GLU A 120 8.39 22.70 7.26
C GLU A 120 9.71 23.30 6.75
N ASN A 121 10.67 23.52 7.65
CA ASN A 121 11.97 24.08 7.31
C ASN A 121 12.81 23.13 6.44
N MET A 122 12.77 21.82 6.71
CA MET A 122 13.49 20.82 5.93
C MET A 122 12.96 20.73 4.49
N TYR A 123 11.64 20.62 4.30
CA TYR A 123 11.04 20.55 2.96
C TYR A 123 11.37 21.81 2.15
N ARG A 124 11.26 22.98 2.78
CA ARG A 124 11.61 24.27 2.16
C ARG A 124 13.09 24.34 1.76
N TYR A 125 13.99 23.91 2.66
CA TYR A 125 15.43 23.89 2.41
C TYR A 125 15.79 22.95 1.27
N VAL A 126 15.30 21.71 1.29
CA VAL A 126 15.56 20.70 0.25
C VAL A 126 15.04 21.16 -1.11
N ALA A 127 13.81 21.67 -1.18
CA ALA A 127 13.26 22.18 -2.44
C ALA A 127 14.11 23.34 -3.00
N ASN A 128 14.50 24.30 -2.16
CA ASN A 128 15.33 25.42 -2.59
C ASN A 128 16.72 24.97 -3.07
N GLU A 129 17.38 24.07 -2.35
CA GLU A 129 18.74 23.60 -2.70
C GLU A 129 18.77 22.71 -3.94
N VAL A 130 17.76 21.84 -4.12
CA VAL A 130 17.75 20.86 -5.23
C VAL A 130 17.06 21.42 -6.48
N LEU A 131 15.98 22.18 -6.31
CA LEU A 131 15.16 22.68 -7.42
C LEU A 131 15.40 24.17 -7.71
N GLY A 132 16.09 24.90 -6.83
CA GLY A 132 16.32 26.34 -6.95
C GLY A 132 15.09 27.19 -6.61
N THR A 133 14.04 26.59 -6.07
CA THR A 133 12.75 27.23 -5.78
C THR A 133 12.02 26.49 -4.66
N THR A 134 11.19 27.20 -3.91
CA THR A 134 10.24 26.60 -2.95
C THR A 134 8.86 26.35 -3.55
N LYS A 135 8.63 26.80 -4.80
CA LYS A 135 7.41 26.52 -5.55
C LYS A 135 7.63 25.30 -6.42
N ILE A 136 6.92 24.22 -6.11
CA ILE A 136 6.95 22.98 -6.86
C ILE A 136 5.64 22.82 -7.63
N SER A 137 5.67 21.97 -8.65
CA SER A 137 4.47 21.54 -9.38
C SER A 137 4.46 20.03 -9.38
N TYR A 138 3.31 19.45 -9.05
CA TYR A 138 3.07 18.02 -9.14
C TYR A 138 1.78 17.78 -9.92
N ASN A 139 1.86 17.02 -11.03
CA ASN A 139 0.72 16.77 -11.94
C ASN A 139 -0.02 18.06 -12.35
N GLY A 140 0.74 19.13 -12.60
CA GLY A 140 0.22 20.46 -12.96
C GLY A 140 -0.38 21.29 -11.81
N ILE A 141 -0.38 20.78 -10.58
CA ILE A 141 -0.83 21.51 -9.38
C ILE A 141 0.37 22.20 -8.74
N GLU A 142 0.32 23.53 -8.62
CA GLU A 142 1.35 24.30 -7.93
C GLU A 142 1.20 24.20 -6.40
N MET A 143 2.34 24.03 -5.72
CA MET A 143 2.44 24.02 -4.26
C MET A 143 3.58 24.93 -3.82
N ASP A 144 3.33 25.80 -2.83
CA ASP A 144 4.32 26.77 -2.35
C ASP A 144 4.84 26.38 -0.96
N LEU A 145 5.96 25.65 -0.92
CA LEU A 145 6.64 25.25 0.30
C LEU A 145 7.29 26.44 1.03
N GLY A 146 7.29 27.63 0.42
CA GLY A 146 7.79 28.87 1.02
C GLY A 146 6.82 29.47 2.04
N LYS A 147 5.54 29.06 2.01
CA LYS A 147 4.51 29.52 2.95
C LYS A 147 4.47 28.63 4.20
N PRO A 148 3.91 29.13 5.32
CA PRO A 148 3.57 28.30 6.45
C PRO A 148 2.59 27.19 6.03
N PHE A 149 2.81 25.97 6.50
CA PHE A 149 1.93 24.84 6.21
C PHE A 149 0.64 24.95 7.05
N GLU A 150 -0.48 24.51 6.50
CA GLU A 150 -1.76 24.52 7.23
C GLU A 150 -1.66 23.59 8.45
N ARG A 151 -2.27 23.97 9.57
CA ARG A 151 -2.39 23.14 10.76
C ARG A 151 -3.87 22.98 11.08
N ILE A 152 -4.36 21.74 11.11
CA ILE A 152 -5.76 21.41 11.37
C ILE A 152 -5.85 20.17 12.25
N THR A 153 -6.78 20.11 13.19
CA THR A 153 -6.99 18.87 13.96
C THR A 153 -7.73 17.83 13.10
N MET A 154 -7.53 16.53 13.35
CA MET A 154 -8.25 15.47 12.64
C MET A 154 -9.77 15.65 12.76
N VAL A 155 -10.27 16.02 13.95
CA VAL A 155 -11.69 16.28 14.18
C VAL A 155 -12.19 17.47 13.37
N ASP A 156 -11.45 18.58 13.33
CA ASP A 156 -11.84 19.75 12.53
C ASP A 156 -11.79 19.45 11.03
N ALA A 157 -10.85 18.62 10.58
CA ALA A 157 -10.76 18.20 9.20
C ALA A 157 -11.95 17.30 8.81
N VAL A 158 -12.28 16.28 9.62
CA VAL A 158 -13.47 15.44 9.41
C VAL A 158 -14.74 16.28 9.43
N LYS A 159 -14.87 17.24 10.36
CA LYS A 159 -16.01 18.17 10.39
C LYS A 159 -16.11 19.00 9.12
N LYS A 160 -14.99 19.52 8.62
CA LYS A 160 -14.92 20.36 7.42
C LYS A 160 -15.37 19.62 6.17
N TYR A 161 -14.94 18.37 5.97
CA TYR A 161 -15.16 17.64 4.72
C TYR A 161 -16.33 16.64 4.75
N SER A 162 -16.64 16.04 5.90
CA SER A 162 -17.78 15.11 6.04
C SER A 162 -19.05 15.78 6.60
N GLY A 163 -18.91 16.93 7.26
CA GLY A 163 -19.98 17.61 8.00
C GLY A 163 -20.29 17.01 9.37
N VAL A 164 -19.55 15.97 9.82
CA VAL A 164 -19.74 15.30 11.10
C VAL A 164 -18.76 15.85 12.14
N ASP A 165 -19.27 16.32 13.27
CA ASP A 165 -18.44 16.77 14.39
C ASP A 165 -18.28 15.66 15.44
N PHE A 166 -17.11 15.02 15.47
CA PHE A 166 -16.81 13.96 16.44
C PHE A 166 -16.69 14.46 17.89
N ASN A 167 -16.62 15.77 18.12
CA ASN A 167 -16.73 16.32 19.48
C ASN A 167 -18.16 16.19 20.02
N GLU A 168 -19.18 16.12 19.16
CA GLU A 168 -20.59 15.95 19.56
C GLU A 168 -20.94 14.48 19.81
N ILE A 169 -20.15 13.54 19.28
CA ILE A 169 -20.30 12.10 19.45
C ILE A 169 -19.69 11.67 20.79
N LYS A 170 -20.49 11.12 21.70
CA LYS A 170 -20.07 10.77 23.07
C LYS A 170 -19.88 9.28 23.28
N THR A 171 -20.54 8.44 22.49
CA THR A 171 -20.44 6.98 22.66
C THR A 171 -20.01 6.26 21.38
N LEU A 172 -19.56 5.02 21.54
CA LEU A 172 -19.21 4.15 20.42
C LEU A 172 -20.44 3.85 19.55
N GLU A 173 -21.60 3.63 20.17
CA GLU A 173 -22.85 3.36 19.46
C GLU A 173 -23.30 4.54 18.59
N GLU A 174 -23.11 5.77 19.07
CA GLU A 174 -23.36 6.99 18.28
C GLU A 174 -22.38 7.08 17.09
N ALA A 175 -21.10 6.77 17.30
CA ALA A 175 -20.09 6.75 16.24
C ALA A 175 -20.44 5.71 15.16
N ARG A 176 -20.81 4.49 15.56
CA ARG A 176 -21.23 3.41 14.66
C ARG A 176 -22.46 3.77 13.85
N LYS A 177 -23.47 4.35 14.51
CA LYS A 177 -24.68 4.81 13.82
C LYS A 177 -24.36 5.84 12.75
N ILE A 178 -23.46 6.78 13.03
CA ILE A 178 -23.06 7.81 12.05
C ILE A 178 -22.22 7.18 10.94
N ALA A 179 -21.35 6.20 11.24
CA ALA A 179 -20.64 5.42 10.24
C ALA A 179 -21.60 4.69 9.28
N ASP A 180 -22.63 4.03 9.82
CA ASP A 180 -23.69 3.39 9.02
C ASP A 180 -24.44 4.40 8.14
N GLU A 181 -24.79 5.57 8.69
CA GLU A 181 -25.48 6.66 7.96
C GLU A 181 -24.62 7.26 6.83
N LYS A 182 -23.29 7.22 6.99
CA LYS A 182 -22.31 7.76 6.04
C LYS A 182 -21.67 6.71 5.15
N HIS A 183 -22.05 5.44 5.31
CA HIS A 183 -21.50 4.29 4.58
C HIS A 183 -19.99 4.09 4.78
N VAL A 184 -19.49 4.38 5.98
CA VAL A 184 -18.10 4.07 6.37
C VAL A 184 -18.07 2.67 6.96
N GLU A 185 -17.33 1.76 6.32
CA GLU A 185 -17.16 0.40 6.80
C GLU A 185 -16.28 0.36 8.05
N TYR A 186 -16.65 -0.44 9.04
CA TYR A 186 -15.88 -0.65 10.26
C TYR A 186 -16.05 -2.10 10.75
N GLU A 187 -15.09 -2.56 11.54
CA GLU A 187 -15.10 -3.89 12.15
C GLU A 187 -15.58 -3.86 13.59
N GLU A 188 -16.02 -5.01 14.12
CA GLU A 188 -16.56 -5.10 15.48
C GLU A 188 -15.55 -4.66 16.56
N ARG A 189 -14.25 -4.85 16.32
CA ARG A 189 -13.17 -4.44 17.22
C ARG A 189 -12.93 -2.92 17.25
N HIS A 190 -13.38 -2.17 16.24
CA HIS A 190 -13.17 -0.72 16.17
C HIS A 190 -13.93 0.03 17.27
N LYS A 191 -13.21 0.93 17.92
CA LYS A 191 -13.66 1.90 18.93
C LYS A 191 -13.95 3.26 18.27
N LYS A 192 -14.32 4.25 19.09
CA LYS A 192 -14.72 5.58 18.62
C LYS A 192 -13.57 6.28 17.87
N GLY A 193 -12.35 6.21 18.40
CA GLY A 193 -11.17 6.78 17.75
C GLY A 193 -10.83 6.11 16.41
N ASP A 194 -10.98 4.79 16.31
CA ASP A 194 -10.77 4.06 15.06
C ASP A 194 -11.78 4.52 13.99
N ILE A 195 -13.06 4.68 14.36
CA ILE A 195 -14.09 5.19 13.46
C ILE A 195 -13.80 6.64 13.03
N LEU A 196 -13.29 7.49 13.92
CA LEU A 196 -12.86 8.85 13.53
C LEU A 196 -11.76 8.80 12.46
N ASN A 197 -10.80 7.89 12.59
CA ASN A 197 -9.74 7.71 11.61
C ASN A 197 -10.29 7.24 10.26
N LEU A 198 -11.22 6.28 10.25
CA LEU A 198 -11.87 5.81 9.01
C LEU A 198 -12.64 6.94 8.31
N PHE A 199 -13.27 7.84 9.07
CA PHE A 199 -13.89 9.04 8.50
C PHE A 199 -12.87 10.01 7.90
N PHE A 200 -11.68 10.11 8.50
CA PHE A 200 -10.61 10.92 7.96
C PHE A 200 -10.10 10.35 6.64
N GLU A 201 -9.81 9.05 6.59
CA GLU A 201 -9.37 8.34 5.38
C GLU A 201 -10.40 8.48 4.24
N GLU A 202 -11.69 8.25 4.52
CA GLU A 202 -12.76 8.27 3.51
C GLU A 202 -13.07 9.69 3.00
N PHE A 203 -13.11 10.70 3.88
CA PHE A 203 -13.66 12.01 3.52
C PHE A 203 -12.62 13.13 3.44
N VAL A 204 -11.42 12.97 3.97
CA VAL A 204 -10.48 14.08 4.16
C VAL A 204 -9.24 13.97 3.29
N GLU A 205 -8.55 12.83 3.26
CA GLU A 205 -7.20 12.70 2.68
C GLU A 205 -7.08 13.29 1.27
N ASP A 206 -7.99 12.92 0.36
CA ASP A 206 -8.00 13.38 -1.04
C ASP A 206 -8.11 14.90 -1.20
N HIS A 207 -8.56 15.63 -0.18
CA HIS A 207 -8.67 17.08 -0.19
C HIS A 207 -7.38 17.78 0.27
N LEU A 208 -6.43 17.08 0.90
CA LEU A 208 -5.21 17.63 1.48
C LEU A 208 -4.10 17.79 0.43
N ILE A 209 -4.38 18.63 -0.57
CA ILE A 209 -3.49 18.84 -1.72
C ILE A 209 -2.29 19.71 -1.35
N GLN A 210 -2.52 20.81 -0.62
CA GLN A 210 -1.45 21.70 -0.15
C GLN A 210 -0.81 21.12 1.12
N PRO A 211 0.46 21.50 1.43
CA PRO A 211 1.13 21.07 2.66
C PRO A 211 0.29 21.33 3.91
N THR A 212 -0.14 20.27 4.58
CA THR A 212 -1.05 20.33 5.73
C THR A 212 -0.61 19.38 6.82
N PHE A 213 -0.45 19.87 8.04
CA PHE A 213 -0.33 19.06 9.24
C PHE A 213 -1.71 18.75 9.80
N VAL A 214 -2.08 17.47 9.82
CA VAL A 214 -3.26 16.97 10.51
C VAL A 214 -2.85 16.54 11.90
N MET A 215 -3.41 17.17 12.92
CA MET A 215 -2.96 17.07 14.32
C MET A 215 -3.98 16.35 15.20
N ASP A 216 -3.55 15.96 16.40
CA ASP A 216 -4.39 15.49 17.49
C ASP A 216 -5.17 14.22 17.12
N HIS A 217 -4.43 13.17 16.73
CA HIS A 217 -5.00 11.87 16.40
C HIS A 217 -5.61 11.20 17.64
N PRO A 218 -6.63 10.33 17.46
CA PRO A 218 -7.19 9.56 18.56
C PRO A 218 -6.16 8.62 19.20
N ILE A 219 -6.35 8.37 20.50
CA ILE A 219 -5.46 7.54 21.31
C ILE A 219 -5.42 6.08 20.85
N GLU A 220 -6.54 5.56 20.34
CA GLU A 220 -6.71 4.16 19.95
C GLU A 220 -5.76 3.73 18.82
N ILE A 221 -5.47 4.63 17.88
CA ILE A 221 -4.57 4.39 16.74
C ILE A 221 -3.14 4.89 16.97
N SER A 222 -2.82 5.31 18.19
CA SER A 222 -1.55 6.01 18.51
C SER A 222 -0.85 5.39 19.73
N PRO A 223 -0.38 4.13 19.64
CA PRO A 223 0.11 3.36 20.79
C PRO A 223 1.46 3.82 21.36
N LEU A 224 2.21 4.64 20.62
CA LEU A 224 3.55 5.11 20.98
C LEU A 224 3.61 6.61 21.28
N THR A 225 2.44 7.26 21.32
CA THR A 225 2.32 8.71 21.46
C THR A 225 1.81 9.14 22.83
N LYS A 226 2.39 10.23 23.34
CA LYS A 226 1.95 10.89 24.57
C LYS A 226 0.52 11.44 24.46
N LYS A 227 -0.28 11.19 25.49
CA LYS A 227 -1.64 11.76 25.63
C LYS A 227 -1.58 13.28 25.65
N LYS A 228 -2.54 13.93 25.01
CA LYS A 228 -2.70 15.38 25.10
C LYS A 228 -3.14 15.75 26.52
N PRO A 229 -2.44 16.66 27.23
CA PRO A 229 -2.72 16.95 28.64
C PRO A 229 -4.16 17.40 28.92
N ASP A 230 -4.73 18.23 28.05
CA ASP A 230 -6.06 18.82 28.24
C ASP A 230 -7.21 17.96 27.70
N ASN A 231 -6.91 16.97 26.84
CA ASN A 231 -7.92 16.07 26.27
C ASN A 231 -7.33 14.68 25.97
N PRO A 232 -7.32 13.76 26.97
CA PRO A 232 -6.70 12.44 26.84
C PRO A 232 -7.35 11.47 25.85
N GLU A 233 -8.51 11.80 25.25
CA GLU A 233 -9.05 11.03 24.10
C GLU A 233 -8.15 11.15 22.85
N TYR A 234 -7.31 12.19 22.82
CA TYR A 234 -6.37 12.46 21.73
C TYR A 234 -4.93 12.47 22.23
N VAL A 235 -4.00 12.40 21.27
CA VAL A 235 -2.57 12.37 21.52
C VAL A 235 -1.85 13.50 20.81
N GLU A 236 -0.65 13.87 21.26
CA GLU A 236 0.21 14.85 20.59
C GLU A 236 0.90 14.23 19.36
N ARG A 237 0.11 13.79 18.38
CA ARG A 237 0.54 13.24 17.08
C ARG A 237 0.11 14.16 15.95
N PHE A 238 0.93 14.27 14.92
CA PHE A 238 0.50 14.78 13.64
C PHE A 238 0.98 13.89 12.49
N GLU A 239 0.24 13.96 11.40
CA GLU A 239 0.66 13.47 10.10
C GLU A 239 0.75 14.65 9.15
N PHE A 240 1.80 14.66 8.34
CA PHE A 240 2.02 15.69 7.32
C PHE A 240 1.48 15.17 5.99
N PHE A 241 0.47 15.83 5.45
CA PHE A 241 -0.12 15.52 4.15
C PHE A 241 0.29 16.52 3.07
N MET A 242 0.51 15.99 1.86
CA MET A 242 0.68 16.79 0.64
C MET A 242 0.26 15.93 -0.56
N ASN A 243 -0.48 16.50 -1.51
CA ASN A 243 -1.08 15.75 -2.62
C ASN A 243 -2.03 14.61 -2.17
N GLY A 244 -2.69 14.77 -1.02
CA GLY A 244 -3.52 13.73 -0.41
C GLY A 244 -2.76 12.49 0.05
N TRP A 245 -1.43 12.60 0.20
CA TRP A 245 -0.59 11.50 0.68
C TRP A 245 0.00 11.86 2.03
N GLU A 246 0.03 10.90 2.93
CA GLU A 246 0.85 10.98 4.14
C GLU A 246 2.34 11.03 3.71
N MET A 247 3.04 12.07 4.13
CA MET A 247 4.44 12.33 3.80
C MET A 247 5.37 12.10 5.00
N ALA A 248 4.83 12.29 6.20
CA ALA A 248 5.50 12.04 7.46
C ALA A 248 4.49 11.79 8.58
N ASN A 249 4.89 11.03 9.59
CA ASN A 249 4.15 10.81 10.82
C ASN A 249 5.04 11.14 12.01
N ALA A 250 4.52 11.85 13.00
CA ALA A 250 5.31 12.46 14.06
C ALA A 250 4.53 12.60 15.36
N TYR A 251 5.25 12.63 16.48
CA TYR A 251 4.63 12.80 17.77
C TYR A 251 5.56 13.37 18.85
N SER A 252 4.92 13.85 19.93
CA SER A 252 5.55 13.87 21.24
C SER A 252 5.60 12.44 21.77
N GLU A 253 6.81 11.95 21.99
CA GLU A 253 7.07 10.56 22.32
C GLU A 253 6.46 10.15 23.66
N LEU A 254 5.82 8.98 23.68
CA LEU A 254 5.42 8.36 24.94
C LEU A 254 6.67 7.86 25.67
N ASN A 255 6.99 8.51 26.79
CA ASN A 255 8.13 8.18 27.64
C ASN A 255 7.73 7.66 29.02
N ASP A 256 6.44 7.47 29.29
CA ASP A 256 5.94 6.82 30.50
C ASP A 256 5.89 5.30 30.28
N PRO A 257 6.76 4.51 30.94
CA PRO A 257 6.80 3.07 30.77
C PRO A 257 5.53 2.37 31.27
N ILE A 258 4.79 2.97 32.20
CA ILE A 258 3.55 2.41 32.74
C ILE A 258 2.45 2.52 31.68
N ASP A 259 2.24 3.71 31.12
CA ASP A 259 1.28 3.91 30.02
C ASP A 259 1.71 3.10 28.78
N GLN A 260 3.00 3.05 28.44
CA GLN A 260 3.48 2.28 27.29
C GLN A 260 3.17 0.78 27.42
N ARG A 261 3.30 0.21 28.62
CA ARG A 261 2.94 -1.18 28.90
C ARG A 261 1.43 -1.41 28.74
N GLU A 262 0.59 -0.48 29.18
CA GLU A 262 -0.85 -0.53 28.95
C GLU A 262 -1.21 -0.47 27.46
N ARG A 263 -0.50 0.35 26.66
CA ARG A 263 -0.71 0.42 25.20
C ARG A 263 -0.31 -0.87 24.50
N PHE A 264 0.81 -1.50 24.88
CA PHE A 264 1.18 -2.79 24.32
C PHE A 264 0.19 -3.89 24.69
N ALA A 265 -0.32 -3.91 25.93
CA ALA A 265 -1.37 -4.86 26.30
C ALA A 265 -2.63 -4.70 25.42
N ALA A 266 -3.04 -3.46 25.13
CA ALA A 266 -4.16 -3.19 24.23
C ALA A 266 -3.87 -3.62 22.77
N GLN A 267 -2.63 -3.50 22.30
CA GLN A 267 -2.23 -3.99 20.98
C GLN A 267 -2.22 -5.53 20.90
N GLU A 268 -1.78 -6.22 21.95
CA GLU A 268 -1.89 -7.70 22.02
C GLU A 268 -3.35 -8.16 22.03
N GLU A 269 -4.25 -7.41 22.69
CA GLU A 269 -5.69 -7.67 22.63
C GLU A 269 -6.26 -7.48 21.22
N MET A 270 -5.82 -6.45 20.49
CA MET A 270 -6.18 -6.23 19.08
C MET A 270 -5.67 -7.35 18.18
N PHE A 271 -4.42 -7.78 18.38
CA PHE A 271 -3.84 -8.92 17.66
C PHE A 271 -4.64 -10.19 17.90
N ALA A 272 -4.97 -10.50 19.15
CA ALA A 272 -5.82 -11.64 19.51
C ALA A 272 -7.24 -11.54 18.92
N ALA A 273 -7.71 -10.33 18.63
CA ALA A 273 -8.98 -10.04 17.98
C ALA A 273 -8.91 -10.08 16.43
N GLY A 274 -7.75 -10.41 15.85
CA GLY A 274 -7.57 -10.61 14.41
C GLY A 274 -6.89 -9.45 13.67
N ASP A 275 -6.40 -8.43 14.37
CA ASP A 275 -5.56 -7.39 13.78
C ASP A 275 -4.12 -7.89 13.61
N GLU A 276 -3.80 -8.44 12.45
CA GLU A 276 -2.46 -8.99 12.17
C GLU A 276 -1.33 -7.93 12.11
N GLU A 277 -1.67 -6.63 12.13
CA GLU A 277 -0.72 -5.52 12.09
C GLU A 277 -0.46 -4.89 13.46
N ALA A 278 -1.21 -5.29 14.48
CA ALA A 278 -1.03 -4.81 15.84
C ALA A 278 0.35 -5.18 16.41
N ASN A 279 0.92 -4.25 17.19
CA ASN A 279 2.26 -4.41 17.76
C ASN A 279 2.29 -5.45 18.89
N HIS A 280 3.41 -6.17 19.00
CA HIS A 280 3.68 -7.02 20.15
C HIS A 280 4.52 -6.32 21.22
N THR A 281 4.38 -6.77 22.45
CA THR A 281 5.13 -6.26 23.61
C THR A 281 6.62 -6.47 23.43
N ASP A 282 7.39 -5.38 23.44
CA ASP A 282 8.86 -5.40 23.51
C ASP A 282 9.31 -5.10 24.96
N GLU A 283 9.59 -6.16 25.73
CA GLU A 283 10.04 -6.02 27.12
C GLU A 283 11.40 -5.34 27.24
N ASP A 284 12.29 -5.48 26.25
CA ASP A 284 13.58 -4.78 26.26
C ASP A 284 13.40 -3.28 26.03
N PHE A 285 12.47 -2.89 25.16
CA PHE A 285 12.11 -1.49 24.97
C PHE A 285 11.46 -0.89 26.24
N LEU A 286 10.55 -1.61 26.89
CA LEU A 286 9.97 -1.18 28.16
C LEU A 286 11.04 -0.99 29.23
N ASN A 287 11.97 -1.94 29.36
CA ASN A 287 13.11 -1.82 30.28
C ASN A 287 13.95 -0.57 29.98
N ALA A 288 14.17 -0.23 28.70
CA ALA A 288 14.86 1.00 28.33
C ALA A 288 14.08 2.25 28.77
N LEU A 289 12.76 2.30 28.59
CA LEU A 289 11.93 3.42 29.06
C LEU A 289 11.95 3.54 30.60
N GLU A 290 12.02 2.42 31.33
CA GLU A 290 12.14 2.40 32.80
C GLU A 290 13.46 3.00 33.31
N ILE A 291 14.53 2.98 32.51
CA ILE A 291 15.78 3.71 32.83
C ILE A 291 15.55 5.23 32.78
N GLY A 292 14.65 5.68 31.89
CA GLY A 292 14.20 7.06 31.77
C GLY A 292 14.54 7.66 30.41
N MET A 293 13.53 7.82 29.56
CA MET A 293 13.62 8.60 28.32
C MET A 293 13.19 10.05 28.58
N PRO A 294 14.00 11.07 28.23
CA PRO A 294 13.57 12.47 28.34
C PRO A 294 12.33 12.74 27.46
N PRO A 295 11.55 13.81 27.73
CA PRO A 295 10.55 14.30 26.79
C PRO A 295 11.20 14.48 25.42
N THR A 296 10.63 13.89 24.38
CA THR A 296 11.25 13.77 23.06
C THR A 296 10.19 14.03 22.00
N GLY A 297 10.58 14.67 20.90
CA GLY A 297 9.79 14.67 19.67
C GLY A 297 10.47 13.77 18.66
N GLY A 298 9.69 12.95 17.97
CA GLY A 298 10.17 12.10 16.89
C GLY A 298 9.26 12.14 15.67
N ILE A 299 9.83 11.76 14.54
CA ILE A 299 9.19 11.84 13.24
C ILE A 299 9.82 10.86 12.26
N GLY A 300 8.97 10.22 11.46
CA GLY A 300 9.32 9.42 10.29
C GLY A 300 8.91 10.10 8.99
N PHE A 301 9.78 10.12 7.99
CA PHE A 301 9.54 10.68 6.65
C PHE A 301 9.66 9.62 5.57
N GLY A 302 8.64 9.53 4.71
CA GLY A 302 8.69 8.75 3.49
C GLY A 302 9.59 9.40 2.44
N ILE A 303 10.88 9.02 2.42
CA ILE A 303 11.87 9.63 1.51
C ILE A 303 11.52 9.37 0.04
N ASP A 304 10.96 8.20 -0.27
CA ASP A 304 10.52 7.87 -1.63
C ASP A 304 9.38 8.79 -2.09
N ARG A 305 8.36 9.00 -1.24
CA ARG A 305 7.24 9.92 -1.53
C ARG A 305 7.73 11.36 -1.67
N MET A 306 8.69 11.79 -0.84
CA MET A 306 9.33 13.11 -1.00
C MET A 306 10.03 13.24 -2.35
N CYS A 307 10.77 12.21 -2.77
CA CYS A 307 11.39 12.20 -4.10
C CYS A 307 10.34 12.30 -5.20
N MET A 308 9.26 11.52 -5.12
CA MET A 308 8.16 11.55 -6.11
C MET A 308 7.61 12.96 -6.31
N LEU A 309 7.29 13.67 -5.23
CA LEU A 309 6.75 15.03 -5.32
C LEU A 309 7.77 16.04 -5.86
N LEU A 310 9.03 15.97 -5.41
CA LEU A 310 10.07 16.92 -5.85
C LEU A 310 10.58 16.64 -7.27
N THR A 311 10.29 15.47 -7.84
CA THR A 311 10.66 15.10 -9.21
C THR A 311 9.48 14.91 -10.15
N ASP A 312 8.26 15.30 -9.73
CA ASP A 312 7.02 15.15 -10.51
C ASP A 312 6.84 13.73 -11.08
N SER A 313 7.10 12.73 -10.23
CA SER A 313 7.08 11.32 -10.61
C SER A 313 5.80 10.63 -10.14
N ALA A 314 5.04 10.08 -11.08
CA ALA A 314 3.68 9.59 -10.86
C ALA A 314 3.60 8.32 -10.00
N ALA A 315 4.67 7.51 -9.96
CA ALA A 315 4.71 6.28 -9.18
C ALA A 315 6.04 6.09 -8.45
N ILE A 316 6.01 5.41 -7.31
CA ILE A 316 7.19 5.12 -6.49
C ILE A 316 8.27 4.36 -7.25
N ARG A 317 7.86 3.51 -8.20
CA ARG A 317 8.77 2.78 -9.10
C ARG A 317 9.64 3.69 -9.97
N ASP A 318 9.21 4.92 -10.21
CA ASP A 318 9.95 5.89 -11.04
C ASP A 318 11.06 6.59 -10.24
N VAL A 319 11.04 6.46 -8.90
CA VAL A 319 12.08 6.97 -7.99
C VAL A 319 12.89 5.85 -7.31
N LEU A 320 12.63 4.58 -7.67
CA LEU A 320 13.41 3.42 -7.26
C LEU A 320 14.18 2.88 -8.47
N LEU A 321 15.50 2.68 -8.33
CA LEU A 321 16.32 2.15 -9.44
C LEU A 321 15.90 0.72 -9.81
N PHE A 322 15.51 -0.06 -8.81
CA PHE A 322 15.11 -1.45 -8.92
C PHE A 322 13.89 -1.68 -8.02
N PRO A 323 12.69 -1.23 -8.44
CA PRO A 323 11.47 -1.53 -7.71
C PRO A 323 11.21 -3.03 -7.69
N THR A 324 10.49 -3.51 -6.67
CA THR A 324 10.11 -4.92 -6.58
C THR A 324 9.14 -5.25 -7.71
N MET A 325 9.56 -6.14 -8.60
CA MET A 325 8.73 -6.62 -9.70
C MET A 325 8.22 -8.01 -9.38
N LYS A 326 6.99 -8.30 -9.83
CA LYS A 326 6.50 -9.68 -9.87
C LYS A 326 7.47 -10.52 -10.73
N SER A 327 7.89 -11.68 -10.22
CA SER A 327 8.82 -12.54 -10.94
C SER A 327 8.30 -12.85 -12.35
N LEU A 328 9.22 -12.76 -13.30
CA LEU A 328 8.97 -13.18 -14.68
C LEU A 328 8.78 -14.69 -14.79
N ASP A 329 9.08 -15.52 -13.79
CA ASP A 329 8.69 -16.94 -13.87
C ASP A 329 7.16 -17.14 -13.81
N GLY A 330 6.42 -16.10 -13.42
CA GLY A 330 4.97 -15.98 -13.59
C GLY A 330 4.53 -15.28 -14.89
N VAL A 331 5.45 -14.83 -15.76
CA VAL A 331 5.16 -14.02 -16.98
C VAL A 331 5.96 -14.45 -18.25
N ASN A 332 7.09 -15.15 -18.13
CA ASN A 332 8.07 -15.46 -19.18
C ASN A 332 8.73 -16.85 -18.96
N LYS A 333 7.96 -17.93 -18.85
CA LYS A 333 8.40 -19.20 -19.44
C LYS A 333 8.22 -19.12 -20.95
N LYS A 334 9.05 -18.32 -21.63
CA LYS A 334 9.34 -18.33 -23.09
C LYS A 334 10.21 -17.12 -23.42
N ASN A 335 11.53 -17.27 -23.30
CA ASN A 335 12.54 -16.63 -24.16
C ASN A 335 13.94 -17.11 -23.71
N ASP A 336 14.26 -18.36 -24.01
CA ASP A 336 15.63 -18.86 -23.92
C ASP A 336 16.43 -18.35 -25.12
N VAL A 337 17.36 -17.43 -24.88
CA VAL A 337 18.52 -17.24 -25.75
C VAL A 337 19.71 -17.88 -25.05
N ASN A 338 20.02 -19.10 -25.47
CA ASN A 338 21.18 -19.87 -25.06
C ASN A 338 22.48 -19.11 -25.32
N ASN A 339 23.30 -18.92 -24.28
CA ASN A 339 24.74 -19.06 -24.41
C ASN A 339 25.28 -19.87 -23.23
N THR A 340 25.65 -21.10 -23.57
CA THR A 340 26.20 -22.15 -22.73
C THR A 340 27.53 -21.80 -22.09
N ALA A 341 27.68 -22.09 -20.79
CA ALA A 341 28.77 -22.92 -20.26
C ALA A 341 28.41 -23.49 -18.87
N SER A 342 28.39 -24.82 -18.80
CA SER A 342 28.35 -25.78 -17.68
C SER A 342 29.49 -25.59 -16.66
N GLU A 343 29.50 -26.05 -15.40
CA GLU A 343 29.03 -27.27 -14.70
C GLU A 343 29.16 -26.98 -13.16
N ALA A 344 28.16 -27.17 -12.28
CA ALA A 344 27.68 -28.39 -11.57
C ALA A 344 28.19 -28.49 -10.07
N PRO A 345 27.69 -29.39 -9.20
CA PRO A 345 26.65 -29.16 -8.17
C PRO A 345 27.09 -29.61 -6.73
N GLU A 346 26.32 -29.35 -5.66
CA GLU A 346 25.53 -30.32 -4.83
C GLU A 346 25.44 -29.70 -3.40
N LYS A 347 24.43 -29.84 -2.52
CA LYS A 347 23.12 -30.51 -2.47
C LYS A 347 22.37 -30.02 -1.19
N ASN A 348 21.05 -29.83 -1.34
CA ASN A 348 19.91 -30.07 -0.41
C ASN A 348 19.87 -29.36 0.96
N VAL A 349 18.75 -28.78 1.42
CA VAL A 349 17.40 -29.38 1.66
C VAL A 349 16.31 -28.29 1.50
N LYS A 350 15.44 -28.35 0.48
CA LYS A 350 14.00 -28.73 0.46
C LYS A 350 13.03 -27.99 1.42
N THR A 351 12.30 -27.02 0.86
CA THR A 351 10.86 -26.82 1.10
C THR A 351 10.16 -27.00 -0.24
N GLU A 352 9.30 -28.01 -0.36
CA GLU A 352 8.60 -28.33 -1.61
C GLU A 352 7.45 -27.34 -1.82
N SER A 353 7.67 -26.34 -2.67
CA SER A 353 6.59 -25.79 -3.47
C SER A 353 6.17 -26.87 -4.47
N GLU A 354 4.89 -27.23 -4.52
CA GLU A 354 4.38 -28.11 -5.57
C GLU A 354 4.80 -27.55 -6.93
N LYS A 355 5.73 -28.26 -7.58
CA LYS A 355 6.03 -28.01 -8.99
C LYS A 355 4.78 -28.45 -9.75
N ILE A 356 3.99 -27.50 -10.22
CA ILE A 356 2.91 -27.82 -11.17
C ILE A 356 3.57 -28.41 -12.41
N ASP A 357 3.29 -29.68 -12.65
CA ASP A 357 3.91 -30.48 -13.69
C ASP A 357 3.11 -30.38 -14.98
N PHE A 358 3.56 -29.50 -15.89
CA PHE A 358 2.97 -29.39 -17.22
C PHE A 358 3.46 -30.46 -18.21
N SER A 359 4.23 -31.47 -17.76
CA SER A 359 4.77 -32.50 -18.65
C SER A 359 3.69 -33.30 -19.39
N ASN A 360 2.49 -33.37 -18.81
CA ASN A 360 1.32 -34.01 -19.40
C ASN A 360 0.34 -33.03 -20.08
N VAL A 361 0.65 -31.73 -20.11
CA VAL A 361 -0.20 -30.72 -20.73
C VAL A 361 0.13 -30.59 -22.21
N LYS A 362 -0.88 -30.79 -23.06
CA LYS A 362 -0.83 -30.48 -24.49
C LYS A 362 -1.58 -29.20 -24.77
N ILE A 363 -1.00 -28.38 -25.65
CA ILE A 363 -1.63 -27.16 -26.17
C ILE A 363 -1.88 -27.33 -27.66
N GLU A 364 -2.93 -26.71 -28.17
CA GLU A 364 -3.18 -26.69 -29.61
C GLU A 364 -1.99 -26.04 -30.35
N PRO A 365 -1.63 -26.54 -31.53
CA PRO A 365 -0.60 -25.93 -32.34
C PRO A 365 -1.02 -24.52 -32.76
N ILE A 366 -0.05 -23.63 -32.92
CA ILE A 366 -0.29 -22.30 -33.46
C ILE A 366 -0.89 -22.45 -34.86
N PHE A 367 -1.94 -21.69 -35.16
CA PHE A 367 -2.54 -21.66 -36.49
C PHE A 367 -1.47 -21.36 -37.55
N GLU A 368 -1.42 -22.18 -38.59
CA GLU A 368 -0.46 -22.03 -39.70
C GLU A 368 -0.76 -20.78 -40.54
N GLU A 369 -2.02 -20.37 -40.60
CA GLU A 369 -2.48 -19.17 -41.30
C GLU A 369 -2.29 -17.93 -40.43
N MET A 370 -1.47 -16.99 -40.91
CA MET A 370 -1.30 -15.69 -40.27
C MET A 370 -2.53 -14.82 -40.50
N VAL A 371 -3.06 -14.21 -39.43
CA VAL A 371 -4.09 -13.18 -39.53
C VAL A 371 -3.44 -11.82 -39.79
N ASP A 372 -3.94 -11.09 -40.78
CA ASP A 372 -3.48 -9.71 -41.02
C ASP A 372 -4.08 -8.73 -40.00
N PHE A 373 -3.39 -7.60 -39.80
CA PHE A 373 -3.79 -6.59 -38.81
C PHE A 373 -5.16 -5.97 -39.10
N ASP A 374 -5.52 -5.76 -40.37
CA ASP A 374 -6.81 -5.17 -40.75
C ASP A 374 -7.97 -6.13 -40.47
N THR A 375 -7.72 -7.43 -40.55
CA THR A 375 -8.68 -8.47 -40.19
C THR A 375 -8.82 -8.59 -38.67
N PHE A 376 -7.71 -8.62 -37.92
CA PHE A 376 -7.74 -8.69 -36.46
C PHE A 376 -8.40 -7.44 -35.84
N SER A 377 -8.01 -6.25 -36.27
CA SER A 377 -8.49 -4.96 -35.73
C SER A 377 -9.97 -4.68 -35.95
N LYS A 378 -10.64 -5.45 -36.83
CA LYS A 378 -12.10 -5.42 -37.00
C LYS A 378 -12.84 -6.10 -35.84
N SER A 379 -12.20 -6.96 -35.06
CA SER A 379 -12.81 -7.58 -33.88
C SER A 379 -12.79 -6.58 -32.72
N ASP A 380 -13.94 -6.36 -32.09
CA ASP A 380 -14.07 -5.42 -30.99
C ASP A 380 -14.07 -6.17 -29.65
N PHE A 381 -12.90 -6.19 -29.02
CA PHE A 381 -12.69 -6.79 -27.70
C PHE A 381 -12.94 -5.76 -26.61
N ARG A 382 -13.80 -6.12 -25.64
CA ARG A 382 -14.17 -5.26 -24.51
C ARG A 382 -14.03 -5.98 -23.18
N ALA A 383 -13.65 -5.22 -22.16
CA ALA A 383 -13.89 -5.62 -20.79
C ALA A 383 -15.39 -5.50 -20.50
N VAL A 384 -15.99 -6.59 -20.00
CA VAL A 384 -17.42 -6.67 -19.72
C VAL A 384 -17.65 -7.06 -18.27
N LYS A 385 -18.59 -6.39 -17.58
CA LYS A 385 -18.97 -6.76 -16.21
C LYS A 385 -20.05 -7.82 -16.24
N ILE A 386 -19.90 -8.87 -15.44
CA ILE A 386 -20.89 -9.92 -15.32
C ILE A 386 -21.94 -9.49 -14.30
N LEU A 387 -23.11 -9.06 -14.79
CA LEU A 387 -24.21 -8.61 -13.94
C LEU A 387 -25.07 -9.78 -13.44
N ALA A 388 -25.21 -10.82 -14.26
CA ALA A 388 -25.87 -12.06 -13.88
C ALA A 388 -25.30 -13.24 -14.67
N CYS A 389 -25.29 -14.41 -14.04
CA CYS A 389 -24.93 -15.68 -14.67
C CYS A 389 -25.97 -16.74 -14.24
N GLU A 390 -26.49 -17.50 -15.19
CA GLU A 390 -27.53 -18.52 -14.94
C GLU A 390 -27.23 -19.79 -15.76
N ALA A 391 -27.46 -20.96 -15.18
CA ALA A 391 -27.45 -22.21 -15.94
C ALA A 391 -28.59 -22.22 -16.98
N VAL A 392 -28.30 -22.59 -18.23
CA VAL A 392 -29.32 -22.65 -19.29
C VAL A 392 -30.21 -23.89 -19.09
N PRO A 393 -31.53 -23.74 -18.94
CA PRO A 393 -32.43 -24.89 -18.76
C PRO A 393 -32.30 -25.89 -19.91
N LYS A 394 -32.19 -27.18 -19.56
CA LYS A 394 -32.00 -28.31 -20.50
C LYS A 394 -30.62 -28.39 -21.18
N SER A 395 -29.65 -27.56 -20.79
CA SER A 395 -28.25 -27.72 -21.17
C SER A 395 -27.39 -28.04 -19.94
N LYS A 396 -26.52 -29.04 -20.05
CA LYS A 396 -25.53 -29.36 -19.01
C LYS A 396 -24.20 -28.61 -19.19
N LYS A 397 -24.03 -27.89 -20.31
CA LYS A 397 -22.76 -27.27 -20.69
C LYS A 397 -22.81 -25.74 -20.75
N LEU A 398 -24.01 -25.15 -20.84
CA LEU A 398 -24.16 -23.72 -21.14
C LEU A 398 -24.51 -22.91 -19.89
N LEU A 399 -23.76 -21.83 -19.69
CA LEU A 399 -24.10 -20.70 -18.84
C LEU A 399 -24.59 -19.53 -19.71
N LYS A 400 -25.57 -18.79 -19.22
CA LYS A 400 -26.10 -17.56 -19.82
C LYS A 400 -25.64 -16.39 -18.97
N PHE A 401 -24.90 -15.49 -19.60
CA PHE A 401 -24.41 -14.27 -18.99
C PHE A 401 -25.28 -13.09 -19.41
N THR A 402 -25.57 -12.21 -18.45
CA THR A 402 -26.06 -10.84 -18.70
C THR A 402 -24.93 -9.89 -18.34
N LEU A 403 -24.50 -9.08 -19.31
CA LEU A 403 -23.24 -8.35 -19.25
C LEU A 403 -23.45 -6.83 -19.41
N ASP A 404 -22.64 -6.05 -18.72
CA ASP A 404 -22.40 -4.63 -19.00
C ASP A 404 -21.17 -4.51 -19.91
N ASP A 405 -21.37 -4.07 -21.15
CA ASP A 405 -20.29 -3.79 -22.11
C ASP A 405 -19.99 -2.29 -22.28
N GLY A 406 -20.51 -1.46 -21.36
CA GLY A 406 -20.38 0.00 -21.38
C GLY A 406 -21.43 0.72 -22.25
N GLU A 407 -21.96 0.07 -23.29
CA GLU A 407 -23.06 0.62 -24.11
C GLU A 407 -24.42 0.02 -23.71
N ARG A 408 -24.43 -1.26 -23.31
CA ARG A 408 -25.59 -2.06 -22.95
C ARG A 408 -25.32 -2.82 -21.66
N LYS A 409 -26.31 -2.81 -20.76
CA LYS A 409 -26.29 -3.55 -19.49
C LYS A 409 -27.03 -4.88 -19.56
N ASP A 410 -27.57 -5.21 -20.71
CA ASP A 410 -28.43 -6.37 -20.94
C ASP A 410 -27.88 -7.28 -22.06
N ARG A 411 -26.59 -7.14 -22.41
CA ARG A 411 -25.99 -8.00 -23.44
C ARG A 411 -26.00 -9.45 -22.96
N VAL A 412 -26.56 -10.32 -23.79
CA VAL A 412 -26.62 -11.76 -23.51
C VAL A 412 -25.53 -12.49 -24.28
N ILE A 413 -24.67 -13.23 -23.57
CA ILE A 413 -23.70 -14.18 -24.16
C ILE A 413 -23.92 -15.55 -23.53
N LEU A 414 -23.95 -16.60 -24.35
CA LEU A 414 -23.96 -17.98 -23.88
C LEU A 414 -22.56 -18.57 -24.01
N SER A 415 -22.05 -19.17 -22.94
CA SER A 415 -20.73 -19.81 -22.94
C SER A 415 -20.80 -21.26 -22.47
N GLY A 416 -20.01 -22.12 -23.11
CA GLY A 416 -19.95 -23.57 -22.89
C GLY A 416 -19.17 -24.01 -21.66
N ILE A 417 -19.13 -23.20 -20.60
CA ILE A 417 -18.17 -23.33 -19.50
C ILE A 417 -18.79 -23.84 -18.19
N HIS A 418 -20.04 -24.31 -18.22
CA HIS A 418 -20.76 -24.76 -17.02
C HIS A 418 -20.10 -25.98 -16.34
N GLU A 419 -19.29 -26.76 -17.07
CA GLU A 419 -18.54 -27.88 -16.47
C GLU A 419 -17.34 -27.41 -15.63
N TYR A 420 -16.97 -26.12 -15.69
CA TYR A 420 -15.76 -25.56 -15.08
C TYR A 420 -16.03 -24.47 -14.03
N TYR A 421 -17.21 -23.85 -14.05
CA TYR A 421 -17.56 -22.74 -13.16
C TYR A 421 -19.02 -22.83 -12.72
N GLU A 422 -19.26 -22.49 -11.46
CA GLU A 422 -20.62 -22.27 -10.95
C GLU A 422 -21.05 -20.82 -11.22
N PRO A 423 -22.36 -20.56 -11.49
CA PRO A 423 -22.82 -19.22 -11.85
C PRO A 423 -22.47 -18.14 -10.82
N GLU A 424 -22.56 -18.45 -9.53
CA GLU A 424 -22.35 -17.53 -8.42
C GLU A 424 -20.90 -17.03 -8.32
N GLU A 425 -19.94 -17.82 -8.79
CA GLU A 425 -18.50 -17.48 -8.76
C GLU A 425 -18.15 -16.40 -9.79
N LEU A 426 -19.00 -16.21 -10.80
CA LEU A 426 -18.74 -15.35 -11.95
C LEU A 426 -19.46 -13.99 -11.83
N VAL A 427 -20.51 -13.89 -11.03
CA VAL A 427 -21.25 -12.62 -10.87
C VAL A 427 -20.39 -11.57 -10.18
N GLY A 428 -20.39 -10.35 -10.72
CA GLY A 428 -19.58 -9.23 -10.25
C GLY A 428 -18.17 -9.18 -10.85
N LYS A 429 -17.71 -10.26 -11.48
CA LYS A 429 -16.39 -10.32 -12.13
C LYS A 429 -16.35 -9.59 -13.47
N THR A 430 -15.15 -9.22 -13.87
CA THR A 430 -14.86 -8.59 -15.16
C THR A 430 -14.21 -9.59 -16.10
N ALA A 431 -14.80 -9.81 -17.26
CA ALA A 431 -14.30 -10.73 -18.27
C ALA A 431 -13.96 -10.02 -19.58
N ILE A 432 -13.29 -10.72 -20.49
CA ILE A 432 -13.04 -10.24 -21.85
C ILE A 432 -14.04 -10.88 -22.82
N ALA A 433 -14.68 -10.07 -23.65
CA ALA A 433 -15.58 -10.54 -24.70
C ALA A 433 -15.31 -9.86 -26.04
N ILE A 434 -15.57 -10.58 -27.14
CA ILE A 434 -15.79 -9.99 -28.47
C ILE A 434 -17.26 -9.60 -28.55
N VAL A 435 -17.52 -8.30 -28.74
CA VAL A 435 -18.89 -7.75 -28.64
C VAL A 435 -19.51 -7.41 -29.99
N ASN A 436 -18.76 -7.53 -31.08
CA ASN A 436 -19.22 -7.20 -32.44
C ASN A 436 -19.38 -8.42 -33.37
N LEU A 437 -19.57 -9.62 -32.80
CA LEU A 437 -19.95 -10.80 -33.57
C LEU A 437 -21.46 -10.79 -33.89
N PRO A 438 -21.89 -11.28 -35.06
CA PRO A 438 -23.30 -11.47 -35.35
C PRO A 438 -23.95 -12.40 -34.32
N PRO A 439 -25.19 -12.12 -33.86
CA PRO A 439 -25.86 -12.98 -32.90
C PRO A 439 -25.99 -14.43 -33.40
N ARG A 440 -25.63 -15.39 -32.54
CA ARG A 440 -25.73 -16.81 -32.83
C ARG A 440 -26.77 -17.45 -31.92
N LYS A 441 -27.80 -18.05 -32.51
CA LYS A 441 -28.86 -18.71 -31.74
C LYS A 441 -28.37 -20.03 -31.15
N MET A 442 -28.45 -20.16 -29.83
CA MET A 442 -28.05 -21.33 -29.05
C MET A 442 -29.17 -21.69 -28.08
N MET A 443 -29.71 -22.91 -28.19
CA MET A 443 -30.84 -23.37 -27.35
C MET A 443 -32.06 -22.43 -27.36
N GLY A 444 -32.25 -21.68 -28.45
CA GLY A 444 -33.36 -20.72 -28.60
C GLY A 444 -33.08 -19.31 -28.09
N ILE A 445 -31.92 -19.06 -27.48
CA ILE A 445 -31.46 -17.75 -26.99
C ILE A 445 -30.40 -17.20 -27.97
N ASP A 446 -30.45 -15.91 -28.28
CA ASP A 446 -29.43 -15.29 -29.13
C ASP A 446 -28.21 -14.91 -28.28
N SER A 447 -27.04 -15.47 -28.63
CA SER A 447 -25.75 -15.11 -28.02
C SER A 447 -25.12 -14.00 -28.84
N GLU A 448 -24.99 -12.82 -28.26
CA GLU A 448 -24.56 -11.57 -28.91
C GLU A 448 -23.07 -11.29 -28.68
N GLY A 449 -22.22 -12.29 -28.88
CA GLY A 449 -20.79 -12.17 -28.65
C GLY A 449 -20.18 -13.49 -28.19
N MET A 450 -18.92 -13.40 -27.79
CA MET A 450 -18.15 -14.54 -27.30
C MET A 450 -17.24 -14.10 -26.16
N LEU A 451 -17.34 -14.78 -25.01
CA LEU A 451 -16.36 -14.66 -23.93
C LEU A 451 -15.06 -15.38 -24.31
N ILE A 452 -13.92 -14.84 -23.89
CA ILE A 452 -12.61 -15.43 -24.20
C ILE A 452 -12.18 -16.35 -23.06
N SER A 453 -11.76 -17.57 -23.41
CA SER A 453 -11.23 -18.54 -22.46
C SER A 453 -9.95 -19.16 -23.00
N ALA A 454 -9.04 -19.52 -22.11
CA ALA A 454 -7.84 -20.29 -22.43
C ALA A 454 -8.12 -21.78 -22.22
N VAL A 455 -7.81 -22.59 -23.24
CA VAL A 455 -8.01 -24.04 -23.22
C VAL A 455 -6.66 -24.77 -23.27
N HIS A 456 -6.59 -25.92 -22.62
CA HIS A 456 -5.45 -26.85 -22.66
C HIS A 456 -5.95 -28.28 -22.47
N GLU A 457 -5.16 -29.28 -22.84
CA GLU A 457 -5.44 -30.70 -22.54
C GLU A 457 -4.46 -31.16 -21.46
N GLU A 458 -4.95 -31.70 -20.35
CA GLU A 458 -4.15 -32.28 -19.26
C GLU A 458 -4.65 -33.71 -18.98
N ASP A 459 -3.74 -34.69 -19.00
CA ASP A 459 -4.06 -36.12 -18.78
C ASP A 459 -5.22 -36.67 -19.66
N GLY A 460 -5.40 -36.12 -20.86
CA GLY A 460 -6.47 -36.51 -21.80
C GLY A 460 -7.83 -35.87 -21.52
N HIS A 461 -7.89 -34.90 -20.61
CA HIS A 461 -9.07 -34.08 -20.31
C HIS A 461 -8.84 -32.63 -20.77
N GLU A 462 -9.89 -32.01 -21.31
CA GLU A 462 -9.86 -30.58 -21.66
C GLU A 462 -10.01 -29.74 -20.38
N GLY A 463 -9.10 -28.81 -20.14
CA GLY A 463 -9.16 -27.81 -19.09
C GLY A 463 -9.41 -26.43 -19.69
N LEU A 464 -10.31 -25.67 -19.08
CA LEU A 464 -10.72 -24.35 -19.56
C LEU A 464 -10.62 -23.31 -18.44
N ASN A 465 -10.09 -22.14 -18.78
CA ASN A 465 -9.99 -20.98 -17.88
C ASN A 465 -10.63 -19.75 -18.54
N LEU A 466 -11.69 -19.19 -17.96
CA LEU A 466 -12.26 -17.92 -18.41
C LEU A 466 -11.28 -16.78 -18.14
N LEU A 467 -11.00 -15.94 -19.14
CA LEU A 467 -10.14 -14.77 -18.94
C LEU A 467 -10.90 -13.67 -18.19
N MET A 468 -10.69 -13.66 -16.87
CA MET A 468 -11.12 -12.60 -15.98
C MET A 468 -9.98 -11.61 -15.76
N VAL A 469 -10.31 -10.33 -15.73
CA VAL A 469 -9.38 -9.20 -15.53
C VAL A 469 -9.79 -8.43 -14.27
N ASP A 470 -8.97 -7.46 -13.89
CA ASP A 470 -9.18 -6.65 -12.69
C ASP A 470 -10.56 -5.96 -12.68
N ASP A 471 -11.24 -6.02 -11.54
CA ASP A 471 -12.60 -5.50 -11.37
C ASP A 471 -12.68 -3.95 -11.33
N HIS A 472 -11.55 -3.24 -11.28
CA HIS A 472 -11.50 -1.78 -11.43
C HIS A 472 -11.54 -1.31 -12.89
N ILE A 473 -11.34 -2.21 -13.88
CA ILE A 473 -11.41 -1.85 -15.30
C ILE A 473 -12.87 -1.51 -15.65
N PRO A 474 -13.18 -0.31 -16.21
CA PRO A 474 -14.56 0.07 -16.47
C PRO A 474 -15.19 -0.80 -17.57
N ALA A 475 -16.50 -1.04 -17.46
CA ALA A 475 -17.28 -1.72 -18.50
C ALA A 475 -17.11 -1.00 -19.85
N GLY A 476 -16.85 -1.76 -20.91
CA GLY A 476 -16.66 -1.22 -22.26
C GLY A 476 -15.26 -0.69 -22.56
N ALA A 477 -14.30 -0.82 -21.63
CA ALA A 477 -12.90 -0.55 -21.93
C ALA A 477 -12.45 -1.41 -23.12
N LYS A 478 -11.85 -0.76 -24.13
CA LYS A 478 -11.38 -1.41 -25.36
C LYS A 478 -10.04 -2.10 -25.13
N LEU A 479 -9.91 -3.33 -25.60
CA LEU A 479 -8.62 -4.02 -25.68
C LEU A 479 -8.00 -3.75 -27.06
N TYR A 480 -6.72 -3.35 -27.06
CA TYR A 480 -5.93 -3.04 -28.26
C TYR A 480 -4.96 -4.16 -28.61
#